data_AF-A0A959P4J2-F1
#
_entry.id   AF-A0A959P4J2-F1
#
_cell.length_a   1.000
_cell.length_b   1.000
_cell.length_c   1.000
_cell.angle_alpha   90.00
_cell.angle_beta   90.00
_cell.angle_gamma   90.00
#
_symmetry.space_group_name_H-M   'P 1'
#
loop_
_entity.id
_entity.type
_entity.pdbx_description
1 polymer ?
#
loop_
_entity_poly.entity_id
_entity_poly.type
_entity_poly.pdbx_seq_one_letter_code
_entity_poly.pdbx_strand_id
1 'polypeptide(L)'
;MFRYCFFLLFIFTYSSNVFPQKRAFAIEDLYKIKTVGSPIISNSGKYFLFTVTDYDLPKSKSNTEIYISNIDGTNQRRLTNNESTDFNPIWNNDETGIYYISDRTGSSQLFFLSLNGGEAEQITDFYMGLNSPKLSPDGNKIVFTTKIFPELGIDEEATKNLVHKM
;
A
#
# COMPACT_ATOMS: atom_id res chain seq x y z
N MET A 1 6.92 82.67 5.84
CA MET A 1 7.60 81.92 4.77
C MET A 1 8.72 81.10 5.40
N PHE A 2 8.44 79.88 5.87
CA PHE A 2 9.46 78.95 6.40
C PHE A 2 9.11 77.54 5.93
N ARG A 3 10.06 76.88 5.24
CA ARG A 3 9.88 75.62 4.50
C ARG A 3 10.76 74.57 5.17
N TYR A 4 10.16 73.55 5.78
CA TYR A 4 10.89 72.40 6.35
C TYR A 4 11.14 71.36 5.25
N CYS A 5 12.41 71.00 5.05
CA CYS A 5 12.85 69.97 4.11
C CYS A 5 13.10 68.68 4.91
N PHE A 6 12.29 67.64 4.69
CA PHE A 6 12.47 66.33 5.30
C PHE A 6 13.37 65.49 4.39
N PHE A 7 14.58 65.14 4.85
CA PHE A 7 15.47 64.21 4.15
C PHE A 7 15.15 62.77 4.60
N LEU A 8 14.58 61.97 3.70
CA LEU A 8 14.29 60.56 3.91
C LEU A 8 15.55 59.73 3.62
N LEU A 9 16.15 59.16 4.68
CA LEU A 9 17.30 58.26 4.59
C LEU A 9 16.81 56.84 4.27
N PHE A 10 17.02 56.36 3.05
CA PHE A 10 16.71 54.98 2.66
C PHE A 10 17.84 54.04 3.13
N ILE A 11 17.56 53.21 4.13
CA ILE A 11 18.45 52.13 4.56
C ILE A 11 18.18 50.92 3.65
N PHE A 12 19.11 50.61 2.75
CA PHE A 12 19.07 49.38 1.96
C PHE A 12 19.46 48.19 2.85
N THR A 13 18.47 47.38 3.24
CA THR A 13 18.71 46.09 3.88
C THR A 13 19.20 45.10 2.84
N TYR A 14 20.50 44.81 2.84
CA TYR A 14 21.04 43.69 2.08
C TYR A 14 20.48 42.39 2.64
N SER A 15 19.55 41.78 1.91
CA SER A 15 19.07 40.43 2.18
C SER A 15 20.11 39.48 1.58
N SER A 16 21.00 38.94 2.41
CA SER A 16 21.82 37.80 1.99
C SER A 16 20.90 36.60 1.83
N ASN A 17 20.84 36.07 0.60
CA ASN A 17 20.19 34.80 0.35
C ASN A 17 20.99 33.71 1.07
N VAL A 18 20.51 33.25 2.23
CA VAL A 18 21.02 32.04 2.87
C VAL A 18 20.50 30.86 2.05
N PHE A 19 21.34 30.32 1.17
CA PHE A 19 21.02 29.07 0.49
C PHE A 19 21.07 27.93 1.51
N PRO A 20 20.00 27.13 1.66
CA PRO A 20 20.03 25.93 2.48
C PRO A 20 21.20 25.02 2.08
N GLN A 21 22.12 24.78 3.02
CA GLN A 21 23.23 23.86 2.83
C GLN A 21 22.68 22.44 2.72
N LYS A 22 23.04 21.71 1.64
CA LYS A 22 22.68 20.29 1.49
C LYS A 22 23.25 19.52 2.69
N ARG A 23 22.37 18.99 3.55
CA ARG A 23 22.77 18.20 4.72
C ARG A 23 23.19 16.78 4.33
N ALA A 24 24.01 16.14 5.15
CA ALA A 24 24.37 14.74 4.98
C ALA A 24 23.12 13.84 5.05
N PHE A 25 23.17 12.71 4.32
CA PHE A 25 22.19 11.64 4.42
C PHE A 25 22.20 11.08 5.84
N ALA A 26 21.02 10.93 6.44
CA ALA A 26 20.85 10.45 7.80
C ALA A 26 19.90 9.24 7.83
N ILE A 27 19.84 8.52 8.95
CA ILE A 27 19.00 7.31 9.04
C ILE A 27 17.52 7.63 8.78
N GLU A 28 17.06 8.82 9.13
CA GLU A 28 15.68 9.28 8.88
C GLU A 28 15.38 9.42 7.38
N ASP A 29 16.40 9.64 6.55
CA ASP A 29 16.22 9.68 5.10
C ASP A 29 16.01 8.28 4.53
N LEU A 30 16.63 7.25 5.12
CA LEU A 30 16.44 5.85 4.71
C LEU A 30 14.97 5.43 4.86
N TYR A 31 14.32 5.82 5.95
CA TYR A 31 12.92 5.46 6.20
C TYR A 31 11.91 6.28 5.41
N LYS A 32 12.31 7.41 4.80
CA LYS A 32 11.46 8.14 3.85
C LYS A 32 11.44 7.48 2.46
N ILE A 33 12.34 6.54 2.20
CA ILE A 33 12.38 5.81 0.94
C ILE A 33 11.22 4.82 0.93
N LYS A 34 10.27 5.04 0.02
CA LYS A 34 9.22 4.06 -0.26
C LYS A 34 9.81 2.91 -1.03
N THR A 35 9.56 1.69 -0.58
CA THR A 35 10.00 0.49 -1.30
C THR A 35 8.92 0.07 -2.29
N VAL A 36 9.36 -0.39 -3.46
CA VAL A 36 8.47 -0.87 -4.52
C VAL A 36 8.77 -2.36 -4.72
N GLY A 37 7.72 -3.18 -4.79
CA GLY A 37 7.87 -4.63 -4.85
C GLY A 37 6.76 -5.33 -5.62
N SER A 38 6.92 -6.64 -5.78
CA SER A 38 5.91 -7.57 -6.31
C SER A 38 5.24 -7.11 -7.61
N PRO A 39 5.99 -6.74 -8.67
CA PRO A 39 5.39 -6.33 -9.93
C PRO A 39 4.71 -7.51 -10.64
N ILE A 40 3.49 -7.32 -11.14
CA ILE A 40 2.70 -8.35 -11.83
C ILE A 40 2.05 -7.75 -13.07
N ILE A 41 2.42 -8.26 -14.25
CA ILE A 41 1.87 -7.84 -15.54
C ILE A 41 0.48 -8.45 -15.76
N SER A 42 -0.43 -7.70 -16.35
CA SER A 42 -1.78 -8.16 -16.70
C SER A 42 -1.75 -9.15 -17.88
N ASN A 43 -2.79 -9.98 -18.03
CA ASN A 43 -2.89 -10.97 -19.11
C ASN A 43 -2.83 -10.34 -20.52
N SER A 44 -3.41 -9.15 -20.68
CA SER A 44 -3.37 -8.34 -21.90
C SER A 44 -2.03 -7.67 -22.15
N GLY A 45 -1.14 -7.62 -21.14
CA GLY A 45 0.13 -6.90 -21.19
C GLY A 45 -0.02 -5.37 -21.15
N LYS A 46 -1.22 -4.83 -20.93
CA LYS A 46 -1.49 -3.39 -20.92
C LYS A 46 -1.11 -2.71 -19.61
N TYR A 47 -1.23 -3.44 -18.50
CA TYR A 47 -1.04 -2.91 -17.16
C TYR A 47 -0.05 -3.74 -16.36
N PHE A 48 0.47 -3.15 -15.29
CA PHE A 48 1.09 -3.92 -14.21
C PHE A 48 0.64 -3.40 -12.85
N LEU A 49 0.51 -4.33 -11.90
CA LEU A 49 0.31 -4.07 -10.48
C LEU A 49 1.65 -4.09 -9.78
N PHE A 50 1.76 -3.36 -8.68
CA PHE A 50 2.92 -3.40 -7.80
C PHE A 50 2.53 -2.92 -6.41
N THR A 51 3.33 -3.28 -5.41
CA THR A 51 3.14 -2.81 -4.04
C THR A 51 4.08 -1.65 -3.76
N VAL A 52 3.62 -0.69 -2.97
CA VAL A 52 4.44 0.39 -2.41
C VAL A 52 4.33 0.35 -0.90
N THR A 53 5.46 0.25 -0.21
CA THR A 53 5.51 0.29 1.26
C THR A 53 6.08 1.61 1.75
N ASP A 54 5.34 2.25 2.64
CA ASP A 54 5.72 3.46 3.38
C ASP A 54 6.05 3.11 4.84
N TYR A 55 6.94 3.86 5.49
CA TYR A 55 7.41 3.59 6.84
C TYR A 55 7.17 4.80 7.76
N ASP A 56 6.38 4.60 8.81
CA ASP A 56 6.14 5.56 9.89
C ASP A 56 7.06 5.19 11.08
N LEU A 57 8.26 5.80 11.08
CA LEU A 57 9.28 5.61 12.11
C LEU A 57 8.79 5.88 13.53
N PRO A 58 8.19 7.05 13.85
CA PRO A 58 7.68 7.31 15.19
C PRO A 58 6.69 6.27 15.70
N LYS A 59 5.87 5.71 14.80
CA LYS A 59 4.93 4.64 15.16
C LYS A 59 5.52 3.24 15.09
N SER A 60 6.76 3.09 14.62
CA SER A 60 7.37 1.79 14.30
C SER A 60 6.45 0.92 13.42
N LYS A 61 5.78 1.55 12.46
CA LYS A 61 4.80 0.90 11.57
C LYS A 61 5.23 1.06 10.11
N SER A 62 4.81 0.11 9.28
CA SER A 62 4.86 0.23 7.83
C SER A 62 3.46 0.02 7.27
N ASN A 63 3.15 0.66 6.15
CA ASN A 63 1.92 0.43 5.41
C ASN A 63 2.23 0.04 3.97
N THR A 64 1.68 -1.07 3.49
CA THR A 64 1.86 -1.54 2.11
C THR A 64 0.56 -1.43 1.36
N GLU A 65 0.64 -0.87 0.15
CA GLU A 65 -0.53 -0.53 -0.65
C GLU A 65 -0.32 -0.94 -2.10
N ILE A 66 -1.40 -1.24 -2.80
CA ILE A 66 -1.37 -1.72 -4.18
C ILE A 66 -1.58 -0.55 -5.14
N TYR A 67 -0.76 -0.53 -6.18
CA TYR A 67 -0.79 0.44 -7.25
C TYR A 67 -0.95 -0.27 -8.59
N ILE A 68 -1.44 0.47 -9.57
CA ILE A 68 -1.55 0.08 -10.98
C ILE A 68 -0.87 1.15 -11.84
N SER A 69 -0.25 0.73 -12.93
CA SER A 69 0.24 1.61 -13.97
C SER A 69 0.07 0.97 -15.35
N ASN A 70 0.07 1.79 -16.40
CA ASN A 70 0.23 1.29 -17.76
C ASN A 70 1.63 0.70 -17.93
N ILE A 71 1.81 -0.23 -18.87
CA ILE A 71 3.11 -0.88 -19.13
C ILE A 71 4.22 0.10 -19.54
N ASP A 72 3.85 1.26 -20.10
CA ASP A 72 4.78 2.36 -20.44
C ASP A 72 5.11 3.29 -19.25
N GLY A 73 4.55 3.01 -18.06
CA GLY A 73 4.73 3.78 -16.84
C GLY A 73 3.76 4.96 -16.69
N THR A 74 2.88 5.22 -17.65
CA THR A 74 1.90 6.30 -17.57
C THR A 74 0.68 5.92 -16.73
N ASN A 75 -0.10 6.93 -16.30
CA ASN A 75 -1.36 6.73 -15.56
C ASN A 75 -1.23 5.89 -14.28
N GLN A 76 -0.09 5.99 -13.61
CA GLN A 76 0.11 5.38 -12.31
C GLN A 76 -0.92 5.93 -11.31
N ARG A 77 -1.62 5.02 -10.61
CA ARG A 77 -2.53 5.39 -9.52
C ARG A 77 -2.54 4.33 -8.42
N ARG A 78 -2.88 4.76 -7.21
CA ARG A 78 -3.09 3.89 -6.05
C ARG A 78 -4.47 3.21 -6.17
N LEU A 79 -4.55 1.92 -5.87
CA LEU A 79 -5.78 1.14 -5.87
C LEU A 79 -6.37 0.98 -4.47
N THR A 80 -5.53 0.72 -3.47
CA THR A 80 -5.97 0.54 -2.07
C THR A 80 -5.53 1.71 -1.21
N ASN A 81 -6.31 2.09 -0.19
CA ASN A 81 -5.95 3.17 0.73
C ASN A 81 -6.59 2.98 2.10
N ASN A 82 -5.84 2.38 3.02
CA ASN A 82 -6.29 2.15 4.39
C ASN A 82 -5.08 2.08 5.35
N GLU A 83 -5.31 1.73 6.62
CA GLU A 83 -4.25 1.60 7.63
C GLU A 83 -3.65 0.18 7.72
N SER A 84 -4.10 -0.71 6.84
CA SER A 84 -3.82 -2.14 6.84
C SER A 84 -2.88 -2.51 5.70
N THR A 85 -2.22 -3.66 5.82
CA THR A 85 -1.26 -4.12 4.82
C THR A 85 -1.98 -4.82 3.69
N ASP A 86 -1.94 -4.24 2.49
CA ASP A 86 -2.50 -4.80 1.27
C ASP A 86 -1.40 -5.33 0.34
N PHE A 87 -1.39 -6.63 0.03
CA PHE A 87 -0.29 -7.30 -0.67
C PHE A 87 -0.74 -8.51 -1.50
N ASN A 88 0.20 -9.13 -2.23
CA ASN A 88 -0.03 -10.27 -3.14
C ASN A 88 -1.24 -10.08 -4.09
N PRO A 89 -1.29 -8.99 -4.87
CA PRO A 89 -2.39 -8.80 -5.81
C PRO A 89 -2.33 -9.82 -6.95
N ILE A 90 -3.49 -10.20 -7.47
CA ILE A 90 -3.62 -10.97 -8.70
C ILE A 90 -4.76 -10.37 -9.53
N TRP A 91 -4.60 -10.38 -10.85
CA TRP A 91 -5.66 -9.96 -11.77
C TRP A 91 -6.83 -10.93 -11.74
N ASN A 92 -8.05 -10.42 -11.89
CA ASN A 92 -9.13 -11.25 -12.37
C ASN A 92 -8.97 -11.52 -13.89
N ASN A 93 -9.65 -12.53 -14.40
CA ASN A 93 -9.44 -13.02 -15.76
C ASN A 93 -9.75 -12.00 -16.87
N ASP A 94 -10.77 -11.18 -16.65
CA ASP A 94 -11.26 -10.15 -17.58
C ASP A 94 -10.63 -8.77 -17.32
N GLU A 95 -9.67 -8.67 -16.40
CA GLU A 95 -8.97 -7.44 -16.02
C GLU A 95 -9.90 -6.28 -15.61
N THR A 96 -11.07 -6.59 -15.07
CA THR A 96 -12.02 -5.60 -14.52
C THR A 96 -11.79 -5.32 -13.05
N GLY A 97 -10.94 -6.10 -12.39
CA GLY A 97 -10.66 -6.02 -10.96
C GLY A 97 -9.41 -6.78 -10.56
N ILE A 98 -9.12 -6.74 -9.26
CA ILE A 98 -8.01 -7.47 -8.65
C ILE A 98 -8.50 -8.24 -7.43
N TYR A 99 -7.92 -9.41 -7.19
CA TYR A 99 -7.93 -10.03 -5.87
C TYR A 99 -6.63 -9.68 -5.15
N TYR A 100 -6.65 -9.53 -3.84
CA TYR A 100 -5.46 -9.23 -3.05
C TYR A 100 -5.64 -9.66 -1.61
N ILE A 101 -4.53 -9.74 -0.87
CA ILE A 101 -4.52 -10.06 0.55
C ILE A 101 -4.50 -8.78 1.37
N SER A 102 -5.33 -8.73 2.41
CA SER A 102 -5.40 -7.61 3.36
C SER A 102 -5.53 -8.14 4.78
N ASP A 103 -4.82 -7.52 5.73
CA ASP A 103 -4.93 -7.81 7.17
C ASP A 103 -5.96 -6.94 7.93
N ARG A 104 -6.76 -6.14 7.20
CA ARG A 104 -7.70 -5.15 7.77
C ARG A 104 -8.76 -5.69 8.72
N THR A 105 -9.03 -7.00 8.69
CA THR A 105 -10.01 -7.66 9.57
C THR A 105 -9.36 -8.46 10.71
N GLY A 106 -8.07 -8.24 10.96
CA GLY A 106 -7.31 -8.84 12.06
C GLY A 106 -6.50 -10.08 11.68
N SER A 107 -6.86 -10.74 10.58
CA SER A 107 -6.05 -11.78 9.94
C SER A 107 -6.03 -11.55 8.42
N SER A 108 -5.02 -12.09 7.73
CA SER A 108 -4.89 -11.93 6.28
C SER A 108 -6.03 -12.63 5.53
N GLN A 109 -6.88 -11.87 4.85
CA GLN A 109 -7.98 -12.39 4.05
C GLN A 109 -7.85 -11.98 2.57
N LEU A 110 -8.51 -12.73 1.70
CA LEU A 110 -8.67 -12.38 0.31
C LEU A 110 -9.77 -11.33 0.16
N PHE A 111 -9.47 -10.27 -0.57
CA PHE A 111 -10.41 -9.24 -0.97
C PHE A 111 -10.45 -9.11 -2.48
N PHE A 112 -11.58 -8.63 -2.99
CA PHE A 112 -11.75 -8.23 -4.39
C PHE A 112 -11.98 -6.72 -4.48
N LEU A 113 -11.34 -6.08 -5.45
CA LEU A 113 -11.54 -4.66 -5.75
C LEU A 113 -11.76 -4.46 -7.24
N SER A 114 -12.87 -3.82 -7.61
CA SER A 114 -13.13 -3.40 -8.99
C SER A 114 -12.19 -2.26 -9.40
N LEU A 115 -11.69 -2.29 -10.64
CA LEU A 115 -10.88 -1.19 -11.18
C LEU A 115 -11.69 0.08 -11.44
N ASN A 116 -13.02 -0.04 -11.52
CA ASN A 116 -13.94 1.10 -11.56
C ASN A 116 -14.02 1.83 -10.21
N GLY A 117 -13.36 1.30 -9.18
CA GLY A 117 -13.39 1.82 -7.82
C GLY A 117 -14.55 1.25 -7.01
N GLY A 118 -14.80 1.89 -5.86
CA GLY A 118 -15.76 1.42 -4.86
C GLY A 118 -15.09 0.71 -3.68
N GLU A 119 -15.92 0.25 -2.76
CA GLU A 119 -15.47 -0.52 -1.59
C GLU A 119 -15.00 -1.91 -2.01
N ALA A 120 -13.96 -2.39 -1.36
CA ALA A 120 -13.46 -3.75 -1.58
C ALA A 120 -14.37 -4.77 -0.89
N GLU A 121 -14.63 -5.87 -1.58
CA GLU A 121 -15.41 -7.00 -1.06
C GLU A 121 -14.47 -8.00 -0.37
N GLN A 122 -14.81 -8.44 0.84
CA GLN A 122 -14.11 -9.54 1.50
C GLN A 122 -14.61 -10.87 0.95
N ILE A 123 -13.71 -11.69 0.40
CA ILE A 123 -14.04 -12.97 -0.24
C ILE A 123 -13.89 -14.15 0.72
N THR A 124 -13.02 -14.03 1.73
CA THR A 124 -12.73 -15.12 2.67
C THR A 124 -12.75 -14.66 4.12
N ASP A 125 -12.97 -15.60 5.04
CA ASP A 125 -12.94 -15.38 6.49
C ASP A 125 -12.33 -16.59 7.22
N PHE A 126 -11.03 -16.83 7.00
CA PHE A 126 -10.29 -17.88 7.70
C PHE A 126 -9.65 -17.34 8.98
N TYR A 127 -9.90 -17.98 10.11
CA TYR A 127 -9.40 -17.58 11.42
C TYR A 127 -7.88 -17.42 11.45
N MET A 128 -7.15 -18.39 10.88
CA MET A 128 -5.68 -18.35 10.78
C MET A 128 -5.16 -17.43 9.66
N GLY A 129 -6.05 -16.87 8.86
CA GLY A 129 -5.74 -16.13 7.64
C GLY A 129 -5.23 -17.02 6.51
N LEU A 130 -5.05 -16.43 5.34
CA LEU A 130 -4.53 -17.09 4.15
C LEU A 130 -3.48 -16.23 3.44
N ASN A 131 -2.71 -16.85 2.56
CA ASN A 131 -1.65 -16.21 1.80
C ASN A 131 -1.50 -16.82 0.39
N SER A 132 -0.67 -16.16 -0.43
CA SER A 132 -0.24 -16.62 -1.75
C SER A 132 -1.37 -17.08 -2.68
N PRO A 133 -2.44 -16.27 -2.89
CA PRO A 133 -3.55 -16.65 -3.74
C PRO A 133 -3.11 -16.74 -5.20
N LYS A 134 -3.70 -17.68 -5.95
CA LYS A 134 -3.63 -17.73 -7.42
C LYS A 134 -4.97 -18.10 -8.03
N LEU A 135 -5.33 -17.41 -9.10
CA LEU A 135 -6.53 -17.66 -9.88
C LEU A 135 -6.29 -18.79 -10.88
N SER A 136 -7.27 -19.67 -11.06
CA SER A 136 -7.25 -20.68 -12.10
C SER A 136 -7.39 -20.05 -13.49
N PRO A 137 -6.88 -20.68 -14.56
CA PRO A 137 -6.97 -20.13 -15.92
C PRO A 137 -8.40 -19.86 -16.39
N ASP A 138 -9.38 -20.62 -15.92
CA ASP A 138 -10.81 -20.43 -16.21
C ASP A 138 -11.48 -19.35 -15.33
N GLY A 139 -10.78 -18.84 -14.31
CA GLY A 139 -11.25 -17.76 -13.43
C GLY A 139 -12.21 -18.21 -12.34
N ASN A 140 -12.54 -19.50 -12.28
CA ASN A 140 -13.60 -20.01 -11.41
C ASN A 140 -13.10 -20.56 -10.07
N LYS A 141 -11.78 -20.62 -9.86
CA LYS A 141 -11.19 -21.16 -8.64
C LYS A 141 -10.00 -20.32 -8.20
N ILE A 142 -9.83 -20.22 -6.89
CA ILE A 142 -8.63 -19.63 -6.29
C ILE A 142 -7.99 -20.69 -5.41
N VAL A 143 -6.69 -20.89 -5.60
CA VAL A 143 -5.85 -21.68 -4.69
C VAL A 143 -5.08 -20.73 -3.78
N PHE A 144 -4.91 -21.10 -2.51
CA PHE A 144 -4.19 -20.31 -1.51
C PHE A 144 -3.50 -21.24 -0.52
N THR A 145 -2.65 -20.68 0.35
CA THR A 145 -2.04 -21.39 1.48
C THR A 145 -2.57 -20.83 2.79
N THR A 146 -2.76 -21.69 3.78
CA THR A 146 -3.15 -21.30 5.15
C THR A 146 -2.42 -22.17 6.16
N LYS A 147 -2.29 -21.68 7.39
CA LYS A 147 -1.75 -22.45 8.51
C LYS A 147 -2.90 -23.19 9.18
N ILE A 148 -2.68 -24.47 9.45
CA ILE A 148 -3.64 -25.31 10.16
C ILE A 148 -2.96 -25.97 11.36
N PHE A 149 -3.75 -26.32 12.37
CA PHE A 149 -3.35 -27.31 13.38
C PHE A 149 -3.55 -28.70 12.76
N PRO A 150 -2.50 -29.53 12.60
CA PRO A 150 -2.62 -30.82 11.92
C PRO A 150 -3.71 -31.73 12.51
N GLU A 151 -3.93 -31.65 13.82
CA GLU A 151 -4.94 -32.40 14.56
C GLU A 151 -6.38 -31.88 14.34
N LEU A 152 -6.56 -30.63 13.90
CA LEU A 152 -7.86 -30.01 13.65
C LEU A 152 -8.19 -29.90 12.15
N GLY A 153 -7.19 -30.01 11.27
CA GLY A 153 -7.38 -29.84 9.84
C GLY A 153 -7.92 -28.44 9.50
N ILE A 154 -8.99 -28.39 8.70
CA ILE A 154 -9.66 -27.14 8.28
C ILE A 154 -10.87 -26.78 9.16
N ASP A 155 -10.98 -27.37 10.34
CA ASP A 155 -12.06 -27.03 11.29
C ASP A 155 -11.76 -25.67 11.95
N GLU A 156 -12.38 -24.64 11.41
CA GLU A 156 -12.22 -23.24 11.85
C GLU A 156 -12.76 -23.00 13.27
N GLU A 157 -13.86 -23.67 13.64
CA GLU A 157 -14.46 -23.49 14.97
C GLU A 157 -13.61 -24.16 16.04
N ALA A 158 -13.14 -25.38 15.79
CA ALA A 158 -12.19 -26.05 16.67
C ALA A 158 -10.88 -25.25 16.79
N THR A 159 -10.37 -24.71 15.68
CA THR A 159 -9.16 -23.88 15.65
C THR A 159 -9.34 -22.62 16.49
N LYS A 160 -10.44 -21.88 16.29
CA LYS A 160 -10.78 -20.70 17.07
C LYS A 160 -10.88 -21.00 18.56
N ASN A 161 -11.53 -22.11 18.92
CA ASN A 161 -11.68 -22.54 20.30
C ASN A 161 -10.34 -22.97 20.94
N LEU A 162 -9.43 -23.58 20.18
CA LEU A 162 -8.10 -23.95 20.65
C LEU A 162 -7.27 -22.69 20.92
N VAL A 163 -7.18 -21.78 19.95
CA VAL A 163 -6.36 -20.55 20.06
C VAL A 163 -6.87 -19.65 21.18
N HIS A 164 -8.19 -19.58 21.42
CA HIS A 164 -8.73 -18.78 22.52
C HIS A 164 -8.39 -19.35 23.92
N LYS A 165 -8.04 -20.64 24.01
CA LYS A 165 -7.68 -21.29 25.29
C LYS A 165 -6.18 -21.25 25.61
N MET A 166 -5.34 -20.89 24.62
CA MET A 166 -3.89 -20.77 24.78
C MET A 166 -3.51 -19.39 25.33
#